data_AF-A0A941WIH8-F1
#
_entry.id   AF-A0A941WIH8-F1
#
_cell.length_a   1.000
_cell.length_b   1.000
_cell.length_c   1.000
_cell.angle_alpha   90.00
_cell.angle_beta   90.00
_cell.angle_gamma   90.00
#
_symmetry.space_group_name_H-M   'P 1'
#
loop_
_entity.id
_entity.type
_entity.pdbx_description
1 polymer ?
#
loop_
_entity_poly.entity_id
_entity_poly.type
_entity_poly.pdbx_seq_one_letter_code
_entity_poly.pdbx_strand_id
1 'polypeptide(L)'
;MNNPYACMKMKKYILYFLLGALVSGCGENNPSHVLEDVIKENPQLGEVLKRYEADTLKLRAAEFLIENLPYYCSYEGEQVEHYQKQFELYGTGLYTPGEVQDSIRKMYGRINLRKSTVKPDLELPAGFLIDNIEWAFKVWNEQPWGKNVSFADFCEYILPYRIEDEPLKPWREKVYNAFNPILDSVRALPEVQDPLFVSRVLIDSISRIKFHFTGQFGEGPHIGPDLVDWHSGNCRETADMLI
;
A
#
# COMPACT_ATOMS: atom_id res chain seq x y z
N MET A 1 -7.85 24.40 -16.28
CA MET A 1 -8.60 23.35 -15.55
C MET A 1 -7.56 22.33 -15.12
N ASN A 2 -7.12 22.40 -13.86
CA ASN A 2 -6.05 21.55 -13.34
C ASN A 2 -6.66 20.24 -12.83
N ASN A 3 -6.10 19.12 -13.25
CA ASN A 3 -6.48 17.78 -12.84
C ASN A 3 -6.27 17.63 -11.31
N PRO A 4 -7.30 17.30 -10.51
CA PRO A 4 -7.18 17.20 -9.05
C PRO A 4 -6.38 15.99 -8.53
N TYR A 5 -5.92 15.10 -9.43
CA TYR A 5 -5.14 13.90 -9.09
C TYR A 5 -3.72 13.97 -9.68
N ALA A 6 -2.95 14.98 -9.28
CA ALA A 6 -1.56 15.17 -9.73
C ALA A 6 -0.60 14.07 -9.25
N CYS A 7 -1.08 13.17 -8.38
CA CYS A 7 -0.36 12.01 -7.88
C CYS A 7 -0.40 10.82 -8.86
N MET A 8 -0.02 11.02 -10.12
CA MET A 8 0.12 9.86 -11.01
C MET A 8 1.04 10.17 -12.18
N LYS A 9 2.34 9.99 -11.95
CA LYS A 9 3.24 9.56 -13.02
C LYS A 9 3.62 8.13 -12.74
N MET A 10 2.74 7.17 -13.03
CA MET A 10 3.14 5.76 -13.03
C MET A 10 4.38 5.59 -13.93
N LYS A 11 5.40 4.87 -13.45
CA LYS A 11 6.34 4.17 -14.31
C LYS A 11 5.55 3.05 -15.01
N LYS A 12 4.79 3.38 -16.06
CA LYS A 12 3.97 2.42 -16.82
C LYS A 12 4.89 1.45 -17.58
N TYR A 13 5.36 0.40 -16.90
CA TYR A 13 5.97 -0.76 -17.57
C TYR A 13 5.00 -1.95 -17.72
N ILE A 14 3.76 -1.87 -17.21
CA ILE A 14 2.80 -3.00 -17.24
C ILE A 14 1.50 -2.64 -17.97
N LEU A 15 1.59 -2.15 -19.21
CA LEU A 15 0.47 -2.27 -20.17
C LEU A 15 0.90 -2.32 -21.64
N TYR A 16 2.14 -2.75 -21.95
CA TYR A 16 2.60 -2.93 -23.34
C TYR A 16 3.47 -4.17 -23.54
N PHE A 17 3.21 -5.27 -22.79
CA PHE A 17 3.85 -6.55 -23.10
C PHE A 17 3.13 -7.37 -24.18
N LEU A 18 2.09 -6.82 -24.83
CA LEU A 18 1.39 -7.49 -25.96
C LEU A 18 1.08 -6.62 -27.20
N LEU A 19 1.48 -5.36 -27.28
CA LEU A 19 1.34 -4.58 -28.52
C LEU A 19 2.40 -3.48 -28.60
N GLY A 20 3.50 -3.74 -29.30
CA GLY A 20 4.52 -2.71 -29.52
C GLY A 20 5.92 -3.22 -29.84
N ALA A 21 6.05 -4.32 -30.58
CA ALA A 21 7.25 -4.48 -31.37
C ALA A 21 7.22 -3.38 -32.45
N LEU A 22 8.28 -2.57 -32.51
CA LEU A 22 8.54 -1.46 -33.45
C LEU A 22 7.86 -0.13 -33.09
N VAL A 23 8.59 0.79 -32.45
CA VAL A 23 9.24 1.97 -33.07
C VAL A 23 10.08 2.68 -32.01
N SER A 24 11.31 3.02 -32.40
CA SER A 24 12.41 3.57 -31.62
C SER A 24 12.15 4.94 -31.00
N GLY A 25 12.70 5.12 -29.79
CA GLY A 25 12.88 6.41 -29.12
C GLY A 25 13.69 6.23 -27.84
N CYS A 26 15.02 6.05 -27.97
CA CYS A 26 15.94 5.99 -26.83
C CYS A 26 16.01 7.36 -26.14
N GLY A 27 15.23 7.54 -25.08
CA GLY A 27 15.67 8.30 -23.92
C GLY A 27 16.16 7.28 -22.90
N GLU A 28 17.47 7.12 -22.76
CA GLU A 28 18.06 6.32 -21.69
C GLU A 28 17.80 7.03 -20.34
N ASN A 29 16.64 6.75 -19.73
CA ASN A 29 16.52 6.90 -18.29
C ASN A 29 17.25 5.72 -17.66
N ASN A 30 18.58 5.83 -17.56
CA ASN A 30 19.41 4.84 -16.89
C ASN A 30 18.98 4.76 -15.40
N PRO A 31 18.54 3.59 -14.89
CA PRO A 31 18.08 3.44 -13.50
C PRO A 31 19.06 4.01 -12.47
N SER A 32 20.37 3.92 -12.75
CA SER A 32 21.42 4.45 -11.88
C SER A 32 21.31 5.95 -11.62
N HIS A 33 20.85 6.74 -12.60
CA HIS A 33 20.70 8.19 -12.41
C HIS A 33 19.48 8.54 -11.55
N VAL A 34 18.43 7.73 -11.60
CA VAL A 34 17.23 7.95 -10.77
C VAL A 34 17.58 7.81 -9.29
N LEU A 35 18.33 6.76 -8.94
CA LEU A 35 18.73 6.51 -7.55
C LEU A 35 19.61 7.64 -7.00
N GLU A 36 20.58 8.10 -7.80
CA GLU A 36 21.46 9.22 -7.42
C GLU A 36 20.67 10.53 -7.22
N ASP A 37 19.74 10.85 -8.12
CA ASP A 37 18.91 12.04 -8.03
C ASP A 37 18.00 12.01 -6.79
N VAL A 38 17.38 10.86 -6.50
CA VAL A 38 16.53 10.68 -5.32
C VAL A 38 17.33 10.84 -4.03
N ILE A 39 18.53 10.24 -3.94
CA ILE A 39 19.40 10.38 -2.76
C ILE A 39 19.90 11.82 -2.61
N LYS A 40 20.14 12.53 -3.71
CA LYS A 40 20.53 13.93 -3.66
C LYS A 40 19.41 14.82 -3.10
N GLU A 41 18.16 14.52 -3.44
CA GLU A 41 16.98 15.23 -2.93
C GLU A 41 16.69 14.88 -1.46
N ASN A 42 16.80 13.60 -1.09
CA ASN A 42 16.67 13.13 0.28
C ASN A 42 17.88 12.26 0.70
N PRO A 43 18.95 12.88 1.24
CA PRO A 43 20.18 12.18 1.62
C PRO A 43 20.01 11.08 2.67
N GLN A 44 18.94 11.11 3.48
CA GLN A 44 18.69 10.07 4.48
C GLN A 44 18.41 8.71 3.81
N LEU A 45 17.87 8.69 2.58
CA LEU A 45 17.62 7.44 1.85
C LEU A 45 18.90 6.65 1.55
N GLY A 46 20.07 7.34 1.48
CA GLY A 46 21.37 6.67 1.36
C GLY A 46 21.70 5.78 2.56
N GLU A 47 21.12 6.03 3.74
CA GLU A 47 21.28 5.18 4.91
C GLU A 47 20.64 3.80 4.72
N VAL A 48 19.54 3.72 3.96
CA VAL A 48 18.87 2.46 3.62
C VAL A 48 19.78 1.57 2.78
N LEU A 49 20.44 2.14 1.76
CA LEU A 49 21.39 1.39 0.93
C LEU A 49 22.60 0.93 1.75
N LYS A 50 23.18 1.85 2.54
CA LYS A 50 24.31 1.54 3.41
C LYS A 50 23.98 0.43 4.41
N ARG A 51 22.78 0.41 4.97
CA ARG A 51 22.31 -0.60 5.92
C ARG A 51 22.36 -2.03 5.36
N TYR A 52 22.23 -2.17 4.04
CA TYR A 52 22.16 -3.45 3.34
C TYR A 52 23.35 -3.71 2.41
N GLU A 53 24.44 -2.95 2.52
CA GLU A 53 25.63 -3.08 1.64
C GLU A 53 26.20 -4.51 1.57
N ALA A 54 26.08 -5.29 2.66
CA ALA A 54 26.53 -6.67 2.76
C ALA A 54 25.45 -7.72 2.41
N ASP A 55 24.18 -7.31 2.27
CA ASP A 55 23.05 -8.17 1.92
C ASP A 55 22.57 -7.80 0.51
N THR A 56 23.11 -8.49 -0.50
CA THR A 56 22.87 -8.18 -1.91
C THR A 56 21.39 -8.28 -2.31
N LEU A 57 20.61 -9.10 -1.61
CA LEU A 57 19.19 -9.28 -1.94
C LEU A 57 18.35 -8.14 -1.34
N LYS A 58 18.59 -7.77 -0.07
CA LYS A 58 17.95 -6.61 0.55
C LYS A 58 18.39 -5.29 -0.08
N LEU A 59 19.65 -5.19 -0.51
CA LEU A 59 20.15 -4.01 -1.23
C LEU A 59 19.35 -3.78 -2.52
N ARG A 60 19.17 -4.83 -3.33
CA ARG A 60 18.35 -4.74 -4.55
C ARG A 60 16.89 -4.38 -4.29
N ALA A 61 16.32 -4.85 -3.18
CA ALA A 61 14.98 -4.46 -2.78
C ALA A 61 14.90 -2.98 -2.35
N ALA A 62 15.93 -2.48 -1.65
CA ALA A 62 16.03 -1.07 -1.29
C ALA A 62 16.18 -0.18 -2.53
N GLU A 63 17.05 -0.54 -3.47
CA GLU A 63 17.20 0.14 -4.76
C GLU A 63 15.87 0.19 -5.51
N PHE A 64 15.17 -0.95 -5.60
CA PHE A 64 13.84 -1.01 -6.24
C PHE A 64 12.84 -0.04 -5.62
N LEU A 65 12.74 0.05 -4.29
CA LEU A 65 11.83 0.99 -3.64
C LEU A 65 12.25 2.44 -3.89
N ILE A 66 13.54 2.78 -3.70
CA ILE A 66 14.03 4.15 -3.81
C ILE A 66 13.89 4.70 -5.23
N GLU A 67 14.19 3.90 -6.25
CA GLU A 67 14.02 4.28 -7.66
C GLU A 67 12.55 4.56 -8.04
N ASN A 68 11.61 4.06 -7.25
CA ASN A 68 10.18 4.19 -7.52
C ASN A 68 9.51 5.32 -6.72
N LEU A 69 10.12 5.83 -5.64
CA LEU A 69 9.58 6.93 -4.82
C LEU A 69 9.12 8.18 -5.60
N PRO A 70 9.82 8.65 -6.66
CA PRO A 70 9.39 9.84 -7.41
C PRO A 70 7.99 9.77 -8.03
N TYR A 71 7.44 8.56 -8.16
CA TYR A 71 6.19 8.31 -8.86
C TYR A 71 4.97 8.29 -7.93
N TYR A 72 5.20 8.35 -6.63
CA TYR A 72 4.21 8.06 -5.60
C TYR A 72 4.09 9.23 -4.62
N CYS A 73 2.86 9.48 -4.19
CA CYS A 73 2.54 10.43 -3.13
C CYS A 73 1.23 10.05 -2.42
N SER A 74 1.00 10.64 -1.25
CA SER A 74 -0.25 10.48 -0.51
C SER A 74 -0.89 11.85 -0.24
N TYR A 75 -2.06 11.82 0.38
CA TYR A 75 -2.77 13.02 0.81
C TYR A 75 -2.87 13.07 2.33
N GLU A 76 -2.60 14.25 2.90
CA GLU A 76 -2.65 14.47 4.34
C GLU A 76 -3.43 15.74 4.73
N GLY A 77 -3.70 15.89 6.03
CA GLY A 77 -4.37 17.02 6.64
C GLY A 77 -5.83 16.76 7.02
N GLU A 78 -6.43 17.72 7.73
CA GLU A 78 -7.75 17.58 8.37
C GLU A 78 -8.86 17.08 7.44
N GLN A 79 -8.84 17.46 6.16
CA GLN A 79 -9.86 17.03 5.21
C GLN A 79 -9.81 15.52 4.92
N VAL A 80 -8.61 14.94 4.89
CA VAL A 80 -8.40 13.50 4.74
C VAL A 80 -8.81 12.78 6.03
N GLU A 81 -8.45 13.34 7.19
CA GLU A 81 -8.83 12.80 8.49
C GLU A 81 -10.35 12.75 8.67
N HIS A 82 -11.06 13.84 8.34
CA HIS A 82 -12.53 13.88 8.38
C HIS A 82 -13.17 12.92 7.39
N TYR A 83 -12.54 12.71 6.23
CA TYR A 83 -12.98 11.73 5.25
C TYR A 83 -12.87 10.30 5.80
N GLN A 84 -11.70 9.93 6.32
CA GLN A 84 -11.46 8.62 6.95
C GLN A 84 -12.37 8.39 8.18
N LYS A 85 -12.66 9.44 8.95
CA LYS A 85 -13.55 9.38 10.12
C LYS A 85 -14.94 8.85 9.78
N GLN A 86 -15.41 9.06 8.54
CA GLN A 86 -16.69 8.50 8.10
C GLN A 86 -16.67 6.96 8.13
N PHE A 87 -15.58 6.35 7.68
CA PHE A 87 -15.40 4.90 7.63
C PHE A 87 -15.23 4.31 9.03
N GLU A 88 -14.44 4.98 9.88
CA GLU A 88 -14.31 4.60 11.29
C GLU A 88 -15.67 4.59 12.00
N LEU A 89 -16.43 5.68 11.92
CA LEU A 89 -17.73 5.80 12.60
C LEU A 89 -18.75 4.82 12.04
N TYR A 90 -18.80 4.64 10.71
CA TYR A 90 -19.73 3.71 10.09
C TYR A 90 -19.39 2.25 10.39
N GLY A 91 -18.09 1.94 10.49
CA GLY A 91 -17.56 0.63 10.87
C GLY A 91 -18.04 0.12 12.23
N THR A 92 -18.42 1.03 13.14
CA THR A 92 -19.03 0.65 14.42
C THR A 92 -20.39 -0.05 14.28
N GLY A 93 -21.06 0.13 13.14
CA GLY A 93 -22.41 -0.37 12.91
C GLY A 93 -23.51 0.33 13.71
N LEU A 94 -23.18 1.38 14.46
CA LEU A 94 -24.12 2.11 15.32
C LEU A 94 -24.90 3.20 14.57
N TYR A 95 -24.39 3.64 13.42
CA TYR A 95 -24.91 4.78 12.68
C TYR A 95 -25.19 4.38 11.23
N THR A 96 -26.22 4.98 10.65
CA THR A 96 -26.43 4.97 9.19
C THR A 96 -25.40 5.87 8.50
N PRO A 97 -25.11 5.66 7.20
CA PRO A 97 -24.21 6.54 6.46
C PRO A 97 -24.62 8.02 6.50
N GLY A 98 -25.93 8.29 6.45
CA GLY A 98 -26.45 9.66 6.54
C GLY A 98 -26.18 10.32 7.89
N GLU A 99 -26.38 9.59 9.01
CA GLU A 99 -26.09 10.11 10.35
C GLU A 99 -24.60 10.41 10.54
N VAL A 100 -23.73 9.56 10.00
CA VAL A 100 -22.28 9.80 9.99
C VAL A 100 -21.94 11.09 9.23
N GLN A 101 -22.44 11.24 8.00
CA GLN A 101 -22.21 12.44 7.18
C GLN A 101 -22.73 13.71 7.84
N ASP A 102 -23.92 13.66 8.43
CA ASP A 102 -24.52 14.79 9.12
C ASP A 102 -23.71 15.21 10.36
N SER A 103 -23.25 14.22 11.13
CA SER A 103 -22.39 14.45 12.30
C SER A 103 -21.07 15.10 11.91
N ILE A 104 -20.36 14.53 10.94
CA ILE A 104 -19.08 15.07 10.44
C ILE A 104 -19.27 16.49 9.89
N ARG A 105 -20.32 16.71 9.09
CA ARG A 105 -20.63 18.03 8.54
C ARG A 105 -20.95 19.07 9.61
N LYS A 106 -21.64 18.68 10.68
CA LYS A 106 -21.98 19.57 11.79
C LYS A 106 -20.74 19.97 12.60
N MET A 107 -19.83 19.03 12.82
CA MET A 107 -18.63 19.23 13.65
C MET A 107 -17.53 19.98 12.89
N TYR A 108 -17.28 19.59 11.64
CA TYR A 108 -16.10 19.99 10.88
C TYR A 108 -16.41 20.77 9.60
N GLY A 109 -17.70 20.93 9.28
CA GLY A 109 -18.13 21.50 8.01
C GLY A 109 -18.07 20.50 6.85
N ARG A 110 -18.31 20.98 5.63
CA ARG A 110 -18.27 20.13 4.43
C ARG A 110 -16.84 19.72 4.11
N ILE A 111 -16.62 18.41 3.97
CA ILE A 111 -15.35 17.86 3.50
C ILE A 111 -15.06 18.40 2.08
N ASN A 112 -13.84 18.92 1.91
CA ASN A 112 -13.33 19.36 0.62
C ASN A 112 -11.90 18.86 0.44
N LEU A 113 -11.78 17.66 -0.10
CA LEU A 113 -10.50 16.99 -0.36
C LEU A 113 -9.56 17.79 -1.28
N ARG A 114 -10.04 18.78 -2.04
CA ARG A 114 -9.16 19.66 -2.83
C ARG A 114 -8.26 20.56 -1.96
N LYS A 115 -8.55 20.64 -0.66
CA LYS A 115 -7.75 21.39 0.32
C LYS A 115 -6.78 20.49 1.09
N SER A 116 -6.67 19.19 0.75
CA SER A 116 -5.64 18.33 1.33
C SER A 116 -4.25 18.74 0.86
N THR A 117 -3.25 18.44 1.68
CA THR A 117 -1.85 18.58 1.31
C THR A 117 -1.40 17.33 0.56
N VAL A 118 -0.66 17.51 -0.53
CA VAL A 118 0.00 16.40 -1.22
C VAL A 118 1.34 16.16 -0.55
N LYS A 119 1.60 14.90 -0.18
CA LYS A 119 2.83 14.47 0.49
C LYS A 119 3.63 13.51 -0.43
N PRO A 120 4.70 13.98 -1.11
CA PRO A 120 5.52 13.13 -1.97
C PRO A 120 6.27 12.07 -1.18
N ASP A 121 6.44 10.88 -1.76
CA ASP A 121 7.17 9.78 -1.11
C ASP A 121 8.68 9.99 -1.10
N LEU A 122 9.19 10.94 -1.89
CA LEU A 122 10.59 11.40 -1.82
C LEU A 122 10.95 11.91 -0.42
N GLU A 123 9.97 12.34 0.37
CA GLU A 123 10.16 12.80 1.74
C GLU A 123 10.06 11.69 2.79
N LEU A 124 9.98 10.41 2.37
CA LEU A 124 9.90 9.29 3.31
C LEU A 124 11.15 9.20 4.20
N PRO A 125 10.99 8.88 5.49
CA PRO A 125 12.12 8.64 6.37
C PRO A 125 12.76 7.28 6.07
N ALA A 126 14.10 7.23 6.14
CA ALA A 126 14.86 5.99 5.92
C ALA A 126 14.41 4.83 6.82
N GLY A 127 14.12 5.13 8.10
CA GLY A 127 13.65 4.14 9.06
C GLY A 127 12.37 3.43 8.61
N PHE A 128 11.42 4.13 7.98
CA PHE A 128 10.19 3.53 7.49
C PHE A 128 10.45 2.51 6.36
N LEU A 129 11.34 2.84 5.42
CA LEU A 129 11.73 1.91 4.36
C LEU A 129 12.49 0.71 4.91
N ILE A 130 13.38 0.92 5.87
CA ILE A 130 14.12 -0.16 6.55
C ILE A 130 13.13 -1.12 7.23
N ASP A 131 12.20 -0.59 8.04
CA ASP A 131 11.20 -1.40 8.73
C ASP A 131 10.29 -2.15 7.74
N ASN A 132 9.89 -1.50 6.65
CA ASN A 132 9.12 -2.14 5.58
C ASN A 132 9.88 -3.32 4.94
N ILE A 133 11.16 -3.11 4.60
CA ILE A 133 12.02 -4.15 4.02
C ILE A 133 12.20 -5.31 4.99
N GLU A 134 12.49 -5.04 6.27
CA GLU A 134 12.67 -6.09 7.28
C GLU A 134 11.41 -6.94 7.44
N TRP A 135 10.24 -6.32 7.54
CA TRP A 135 8.97 -7.05 7.63
C TRP A 135 8.65 -7.85 6.36
N ALA A 136 8.87 -7.27 5.17
CA ALA A 136 8.63 -7.95 3.90
C ALA A 136 9.52 -9.20 3.78
N PHE A 137 10.82 -9.08 4.08
CA PHE A 137 11.75 -10.22 4.07
C PHE A 137 11.44 -11.24 5.17
N LYS A 138 11.02 -10.79 6.37
CA LYS A 138 10.59 -11.68 7.43
C LYS A 138 9.47 -12.61 6.96
N VAL A 139 8.39 -12.04 6.42
CA VAL A 139 7.25 -12.83 5.93
C VAL A 139 7.66 -13.70 4.74
N TRP A 140 8.40 -13.15 3.78
CA TRP A 140 8.82 -13.91 2.60
C TRP A 140 9.73 -15.10 2.92
N ASN A 141 10.60 -14.99 3.93
CA ASN A 141 11.50 -16.06 4.34
C ASN A 141 10.87 -17.07 5.31
N GLU A 142 10.04 -16.60 6.25
CA GLU A 142 9.48 -17.47 7.30
C GLU A 142 8.27 -18.28 6.82
N GLN A 143 7.53 -17.77 5.84
CA GLN A 143 6.32 -18.46 5.38
C GLN A 143 6.64 -19.62 4.43
N PRO A 144 5.99 -20.78 4.58
CA PRO A 144 6.26 -21.96 3.76
C PRO A 144 6.17 -21.70 2.24
N TRP A 145 5.15 -20.98 1.79
CA TRP A 145 4.93 -20.65 0.38
C TRP A 145 5.90 -19.59 -0.18
N GLY A 146 6.64 -18.88 0.67
CA GLY A 146 7.54 -17.81 0.24
C GLY A 146 8.63 -18.29 -0.73
N LYS A 147 9.06 -19.55 -0.58
CA LYS A 147 10.02 -20.21 -1.48
C LYS A 147 9.53 -20.34 -2.93
N ASN A 148 8.23 -20.31 -3.15
CA ASN A 148 7.59 -20.39 -4.46
C ASN A 148 7.24 -19.00 -5.03
N VAL A 149 7.68 -17.93 -4.37
CA VAL A 149 7.54 -16.55 -4.86
C VAL A 149 8.91 -16.08 -5.34
N SER A 150 9.01 -15.68 -6.61
CA SER A 150 10.26 -15.19 -7.17
C SER A 150 10.66 -13.83 -6.55
N PHE A 151 11.93 -13.44 -6.63
CA PHE A 151 12.34 -12.11 -6.17
C PHE A 151 11.63 -10.98 -6.93
N ALA A 152 11.31 -11.18 -8.22
CA ALA A 152 10.57 -10.20 -9.00
C ALA A 152 9.14 -10.03 -8.47
N ASP A 153 8.43 -11.15 -8.23
CA ASP A 153 7.08 -11.12 -7.67
C ASP A 153 7.09 -10.56 -6.23
N PHE A 154 8.14 -10.86 -5.46
CA PHE A 154 8.36 -10.27 -4.14
C PHE A 154 8.44 -8.74 -4.23
N CYS A 155 9.26 -8.19 -5.14
CA CYS A 155 9.39 -6.74 -5.32
C CYS A 155 8.08 -6.07 -5.74
N GLU A 156 7.30 -6.72 -6.62
CA GLU A 156 6.08 -6.13 -7.19
C GLU A 156 4.85 -6.27 -6.28
N TYR A 157 4.74 -7.38 -5.52
CA TYR A 157 3.50 -7.71 -4.81
C TYR A 157 3.64 -7.84 -3.29
N ILE A 158 4.85 -8.02 -2.76
CA ILE A 158 5.05 -8.20 -1.30
C ILE A 158 5.76 -6.99 -0.70
N LEU A 159 6.79 -6.47 -1.38
CA LEU A 159 7.65 -5.37 -0.93
C LEU A 159 6.99 -3.98 -0.89
N PRO A 160 6.02 -3.62 -1.76
CA PRO A 160 5.40 -2.30 -1.73
C PRO A 160 4.82 -1.96 -0.35
N TYR A 161 4.98 -0.71 0.08
CA TYR A 161 4.65 -0.28 1.44
C TYR A 161 3.25 0.34 1.59
N ARG A 162 2.47 0.43 0.50
CA ARG A 162 1.08 0.89 0.50
C ARG A 162 0.36 0.55 -0.80
N ILE A 163 -0.96 0.71 -0.82
CA ILE A 163 -1.78 0.72 -2.03
C ILE A 163 -1.96 2.17 -2.49
N GLU A 164 -1.71 2.44 -3.78
CA GLU A 164 -1.92 3.74 -4.44
C GLU A 164 -1.55 4.99 -3.60
N ASP A 165 -2.56 5.75 -3.14
CA ASP A 165 -2.44 7.04 -2.44
C ASP A 165 -2.80 6.97 -0.95
N GLU A 166 -2.81 5.76 -0.38
CA GLU A 166 -3.06 5.53 1.05
C GLU A 166 -2.15 6.40 1.93
N PRO A 167 -2.68 6.93 3.05
CA PRO A 167 -1.85 7.55 4.06
C PRO A 167 -0.78 6.59 4.58
N LEU A 168 0.45 7.09 4.65
CA LEU A 168 1.60 6.30 5.10
C LEU A 168 1.47 5.93 6.58
N LYS A 169 1.39 4.62 6.86
CA LYS A 169 1.27 4.07 8.21
C LYS A 169 2.11 2.80 8.37
N PRO A 170 2.67 2.53 9.56
CA PRO A 170 3.29 1.25 9.85
C PRO A 170 2.20 0.18 10.01
N TRP A 171 2.02 -0.67 8.99
CA TRP A 171 0.90 -1.63 8.97
C TRP A 171 1.29 -3.10 9.02
N ARG A 172 2.48 -3.46 8.53
CA ARG A 172 2.86 -4.88 8.35
C ARG A 172 2.78 -5.69 9.63
N GLU A 173 3.28 -5.16 10.73
CA GLU A 173 3.22 -5.83 12.03
C GLU A 173 1.77 -6.05 12.49
N LYS A 174 0.94 -5.01 12.39
CA LYS A 174 -0.48 -5.07 12.78
C LYS A 174 -1.23 -6.13 11.97
N VAL A 175 -1.11 -6.08 10.64
CA VAL A 175 -1.75 -7.03 9.72
C VAL A 175 -1.23 -8.44 9.94
N TYR A 176 0.09 -8.60 10.11
CA TYR A 176 0.70 -9.88 10.44
C TYR A 176 0.10 -10.44 11.72
N ASN A 177 0.09 -9.70 12.82
CA ASN A 177 -0.45 -10.18 14.09
C ASN A 177 -1.95 -10.48 14.04
N ALA A 178 -2.72 -9.73 13.24
CA ALA A 178 -4.16 -9.94 13.08
C ALA A 178 -4.48 -11.25 12.33
N PHE A 179 -3.80 -11.54 11.22
CA PHE A 179 -4.19 -12.62 10.32
C PHE A 179 -3.26 -13.83 10.31
N ASN A 180 -2.00 -13.69 10.73
CA ASN A 180 -1.06 -14.80 10.80
C ASN A 180 -1.54 -16.01 11.64
N PRO A 181 -2.31 -15.83 12.75
CA PRO A 181 -2.86 -16.96 13.51
C PRO A 181 -3.85 -17.83 12.71
N ILE A 182 -4.53 -17.27 11.69
CA ILE A 182 -5.43 -18.05 10.82
C ILE A 182 -4.67 -19.18 10.11
N LEU A 183 -3.38 -18.95 9.85
CA LEU A 183 -2.51 -19.85 9.10
C LEU A 183 -1.90 -20.96 9.95
N ASP A 184 -2.09 -20.96 11.28
CA ASP A 184 -1.48 -21.95 12.17
C ASP A 184 -1.92 -23.38 11.82
N SER A 185 -3.20 -23.58 11.55
CA SER A 185 -3.73 -24.87 11.11
C SER A 185 -3.34 -25.21 9.66
N VAL A 186 -3.25 -24.19 8.79
CA VAL A 186 -2.90 -24.33 7.37
C VAL A 186 -1.47 -24.80 7.21
N ARG A 187 -0.56 -24.40 8.11
CA ARG A 187 0.86 -24.80 8.07
C ARG A 187 1.12 -26.29 8.22
N ALA A 188 0.16 -27.04 8.76
CA ALA A 188 0.24 -28.49 8.88
C ALA A 188 -0.21 -29.23 7.61
N LEU A 189 -0.82 -28.52 6.64
CA LEU A 189 -1.36 -29.13 5.42
C LEU A 189 -0.25 -29.31 4.36
N PRO A 190 -0.30 -30.39 3.56
CA PRO A 190 0.69 -30.63 2.51
C PRO A 190 0.71 -29.54 1.43
N GLU A 191 -0.43 -28.87 1.19
CA GLU A 191 -0.60 -27.80 0.21
C GLU A 191 -0.06 -26.43 0.68
N VAL A 192 0.48 -26.31 1.90
CA VAL A 192 0.95 -25.03 2.46
C VAL A 192 2.01 -24.33 1.60
N GLN A 193 2.71 -25.07 0.76
CA GLN A 193 3.70 -24.51 -0.15
C GLN A 193 3.06 -23.76 -1.33
N ASP A 194 1.80 -24.04 -1.69
CA ASP A 194 1.09 -23.41 -2.81
C ASP A 194 0.50 -22.04 -2.40
N PRO A 195 1.03 -20.91 -2.93
CA PRO A 195 0.51 -19.59 -2.62
C PRO A 195 -0.99 -19.42 -2.96
N LEU A 196 -1.49 -20.10 -3.99
CA LEU A 196 -2.90 -20.03 -4.39
C LEU A 196 -3.81 -20.74 -3.40
N PHE A 197 -3.37 -21.86 -2.84
CA PHE A 197 -4.10 -22.55 -1.79
C PHE A 197 -4.19 -21.67 -0.54
N VAL A 198 -3.06 -21.11 -0.10
CA VAL A 198 -2.99 -20.27 1.11
C VAL A 198 -3.82 -18.99 0.96
N SER A 199 -3.75 -18.33 -0.20
CA SER A 199 -4.53 -17.12 -0.46
C SER A 199 -6.03 -17.39 -0.43
N ARG A 200 -6.50 -18.53 -0.97
CA ARG A 200 -7.91 -18.94 -0.87
C ARG A 200 -8.36 -19.11 0.58
N VAL A 201 -7.55 -19.77 1.42
CA VAL A 201 -7.89 -19.92 2.84
C VAL A 201 -7.99 -18.57 3.56
N LEU A 202 -7.08 -17.64 3.27
CA LEU A 202 -7.13 -16.29 3.82
C LEU A 202 -8.38 -15.55 3.35
N ILE A 203 -8.67 -15.53 2.05
CA ILE A 203 -9.87 -14.89 1.48
C ILE A 203 -11.15 -15.49 2.07
N ASP A 204 -11.25 -16.81 2.18
CA ASP A 204 -12.40 -17.51 2.76
C ASP A 204 -12.59 -17.19 4.26
N SER A 205 -11.50 -16.87 4.97
CA SER A 205 -11.54 -16.50 6.38
C SER A 205 -11.90 -15.02 6.56
N ILE A 206 -11.26 -14.13 5.78
CA ILE A 206 -11.47 -12.69 5.85
C ILE A 206 -12.87 -12.31 5.33
N SER A 207 -13.38 -12.99 4.30
CA SER A 207 -14.73 -12.76 3.76
C SER A 207 -15.87 -13.07 4.75
N ARG A 208 -15.58 -13.78 5.85
CA ARG A 208 -16.54 -14.02 6.94
C ARG A 208 -16.58 -12.88 7.94
N ILE A 209 -15.60 -11.99 7.92
CA ILE A 209 -15.59 -10.80 8.75
C ILE A 209 -16.69 -9.86 8.23
N LYS A 210 -17.53 -9.40 9.15
CA LYS A 210 -18.66 -8.53 8.79
C LYS A 210 -18.13 -7.20 8.26
N PHE A 211 -18.46 -6.90 7.00
CA PHE A 211 -18.13 -5.63 6.36
C PHE A 211 -19.38 -4.75 6.21
N HIS A 212 -19.26 -3.48 6.59
CA HIS A 212 -20.30 -2.46 6.52
C HIS A 212 -20.22 -1.72 5.17
N PHE A 213 -21.03 -2.17 4.20
CA PHE A 213 -21.01 -1.65 2.85
C PHE A 213 -21.80 -0.35 2.67
N THR A 214 -21.17 0.68 2.07
CA THR A 214 -21.83 1.92 1.66
C THR A 214 -21.11 2.60 0.49
N GLY A 215 -21.88 3.07 -0.50
CA GLY A 215 -21.38 3.95 -1.57
C GLY A 215 -21.55 5.44 -1.30
N GLN A 216 -22.04 5.83 -0.11
CA GLN A 216 -22.50 7.21 0.14
C GLN A 216 -21.37 8.19 0.48
N PHE A 217 -20.19 7.72 0.91
CA PHE A 217 -19.09 8.58 1.37
C PHE A 217 -18.29 9.26 0.25
N GLY A 218 -18.58 8.92 -1.01
CA GLY A 218 -17.92 9.49 -2.18
C GLY A 218 -16.48 9.02 -2.36
N GLU A 219 -15.84 9.50 -3.42
CA GLU A 219 -14.46 9.15 -3.77
C GLU A 219 -13.45 10.08 -3.09
N GLY A 220 -12.38 9.48 -2.58
CA GLY A 220 -11.25 10.16 -1.95
C GLY A 220 -10.03 9.25 -1.92
N PRO A 221 -8.95 9.64 -1.22
CA PRO A 221 -7.78 8.79 -1.02
C PRO A 221 -8.17 7.42 -0.47
N HIS A 222 -7.36 6.41 -0.78
CA HIS A 222 -7.51 5.08 -0.20
C HIS A 222 -7.39 5.16 1.32
N ILE A 223 -8.16 4.33 2.03
CA ILE A 223 -8.28 4.41 3.49
C ILE A 223 -7.04 3.84 4.18
N GLY A 224 -6.48 2.78 3.60
CA GLY A 224 -5.31 2.12 4.12
C GLY A 224 -5.62 1.09 5.22
N PRO A 225 -4.60 0.76 6.02
CA PRO A 225 -4.59 -0.41 6.91
C PRO A 225 -5.58 -0.33 8.07
N ASP A 226 -6.27 0.80 8.26
CA ASP A 226 -7.33 0.92 9.26
C ASP A 226 -8.60 0.18 8.86
N LEU A 227 -8.75 -0.20 7.58
CA LEU A 227 -9.84 -1.07 7.12
C LEU A 227 -9.88 -2.42 7.85
N VAL A 228 -8.73 -2.90 8.32
CA VAL A 228 -8.60 -4.10 9.16
C VAL A 228 -9.30 -3.97 10.50
N ASP A 229 -9.57 -2.74 10.97
CA ASP A 229 -10.36 -2.52 12.19
C ASP A 229 -11.78 -2.06 11.84
N TRP A 230 -11.91 -1.13 10.89
CA TRP A 230 -13.18 -0.45 10.61
C TRP A 230 -14.14 -1.27 9.77
N HIS A 231 -13.64 -2.16 8.90
CA HIS A 231 -14.44 -3.05 8.06
C HIS A 231 -15.61 -2.33 7.38
N SER A 232 -15.36 -1.18 6.75
CA SER A 232 -16.43 -0.40 6.11
C SER A 232 -15.96 0.32 4.86
N GLY A 233 -16.90 0.60 3.96
CA GLY A 233 -16.63 1.29 2.71
C GLY A 233 -17.40 0.72 1.54
N ASN A 234 -16.91 0.95 0.32
CA ASN A 234 -17.51 0.41 -0.90
C ASN A 234 -16.69 -0.78 -1.44
N CYS A 235 -16.89 -1.12 -2.72
CA CYS A 235 -16.19 -2.24 -3.36
C CYS A 235 -14.66 -2.03 -3.42
N ARG A 236 -14.18 -0.79 -3.54
CA ARG A 236 -12.76 -0.44 -3.50
C ARG A 236 -12.17 -0.76 -2.14
N GLU A 237 -12.72 -0.22 -1.07
CA GLU A 237 -12.20 -0.50 0.28
C GLU A 237 -12.35 -1.99 0.68
N THR A 238 -13.36 -2.68 0.13
CA THR A 238 -13.46 -4.14 0.32
C THR A 238 -12.31 -4.88 -0.40
N ALA A 239 -11.93 -4.43 -1.60
CA ALA A 239 -10.82 -5.00 -2.35
C ALA A 239 -9.47 -4.68 -1.69
N ASP A 240 -9.26 -3.44 -1.25
CA ASP A 240 -8.04 -3.00 -0.55
C ASP A 240 -7.79 -3.81 0.72
N MET A 241 -8.85 -4.15 1.46
CA MET A 241 -8.75 -5.00 2.66
C MET A 241 -8.24 -6.43 2.35
N LEU A 242 -8.41 -6.92 1.13
CA LEU A 242 -8.03 -8.27 0.71
C LEU A 242 -6.65 -8.34 0.03
N ILE A 243 -6.08 -7.19 -0.36
CA ILE A 243 -4.77 -7.06 -0.99
C ILE A 243 -3.70 -6.95 0.10
#